data_AF-X0X1W9-F1
#
_entry.id   AF-X0X1W9-F1
#
_cell.length_a   1.000
_cell.length_b   1.000
_cell.length_c   1.000
_cell.angle_alpha   90.00
_cell.angle_beta   90.00
_cell.angle_gamma   90.00
#
_symmetry.space_group_name_H-M   'P 1'
#
loop_
_entity.id
_entity.type
_entity.pdbx_description
1 polymer ?
#
loop_
_entity_poly.entity_id
_entity_poly.type
_entity_poly.pdbx_seq_one_letter_code
_entity_poly.pdbx_strand_id
1 'polypeptide(L)'
;PDPVEETRDPRRSSLPVGVWIALAAVFSVLRKGYQFDGYYSDDAVQAPLILHRIHPELLANDPLIGLIVGRYQSGLFDLVALLAPVIEIHVAYFVLFLIARVLACVAVYRLAVTLSGSSLAGVLSTFLVAGSAISYFGGINFVETILTPRGLALPLGLFGLNAFLRRRPGAMALWLGACLYVHPVSGINFLGAIAFCGVFFPASAPRKAFYAVLAALALEILLIAVWTGQIGGDAHALR
;
A
#
# COMPACT_ATOMS: atom_id res chain seq x y z
N PRO A 1 -45.37 -29.01 -7.30
CA PRO A 1 -44.18 -28.45 -7.97
C PRO A 1 -42.93 -29.13 -7.41
N ASP A 2 -42.38 -30.06 -8.17
CA ASP A 2 -41.15 -30.76 -7.78
C ASP A 2 -39.96 -29.78 -7.75
N PRO A 3 -39.05 -29.89 -6.77
CA PRO A 3 -37.85 -29.06 -6.74
C PRO A 3 -36.99 -29.40 -7.96
N VAL A 4 -36.69 -28.39 -8.77
CA VAL A 4 -35.73 -28.50 -9.87
C VAL A 4 -34.39 -28.90 -9.26
N GLU A 5 -34.00 -30.14 -9.51
CA GLU A 5 -32.72 -30.71 -9.09
C GLU A 5 -31.62 -29.90 -9.77
N GLU A 6 -31.00 -28.97 -9.03
CA GLU A 6 -29.90 -28.14 -9.49
C GLU A 6 -28.70 -29.06 -9.73
N THR A 7 -28.61 -29.62 -10.94
CA THR A 7 -27.50 -30.46 -11.40
C THR A 7 -26.22 -29.66 -11.29
N ARG A 8 -25.52 -29.80 -10.17
CA ARG A 8 -24.18 -29.25 -9.95
C ARG A 8 -23.26 -29.80 -11.02
N ASP A 9 -22.85 -28.94 -11.93
CA ASP A 9 -21.92 -29.28 -13.01
C ASP A 9 -20.59 -29.82 -12.42
N PRO A 10 -20.28 -31.11 -12.62
CA PRO A 10 -19.11 -31.77 -12.02
C PRO A 10 -17.76 -31.30 -12.61
N ARG A 11 -17.74 -30.32 -13.53
CA ARG A 11 -16.53 -29.88 -14.26
C ARG A 11 -15.86 -28.60 -13.76
N ARG A 12 -16.25 -28.04 -12.62
CA ARG A 12 -15.57 -26.85 -12.07
C ARG A 12 -14.39 -27.20 -11.17
N SER A 13 -13.34 -27.81 -11.71
CA SER A 13 -12.01 -27.64 -11.12
C SER A 13 -11.39 -26.34 -11.67
N SER A 14 -12.03 -25.20 -11.37
CA SER A 14 -11.34 -23.92 -11.54
C SER A 14 -10.15 -23.91 -10.58
N LEU A 15 -8.95 -23.65 -11.08
CA LEU A 15 -7.76 -23.50 -10.23
C LEU A 15 -8.06 -22.60 -9.02
N PRO A 16 -7.50 -22.87 -7.83
CA PRO A 16 -7.69 -22.03 -6.66
C PRO A 16 -7.33 -20.58 -6.98
N VAL A 17 -8.12 -19.62 -6.50
CA VAL A 17 -7.91 -18.18 -6.74
C VAL A 17 -6.49 -17.73 -6.37
N GLY A 18 -5.90 -18.32 -5.33
CA GLY A 18 -4.51 -18.04 -4.94
C GLY A 18 -3.49 -18.34 -6.04
N VAL A 19 -3.72 -19.39 -6.84
CA VAL A 19 -2.86 -19.74 -7.98
C VAL A 19 -2.96 -18.65 -9.05
N TRP A 20 -4.16 -18.19 -9.37
CA TRP A 20 -4.36 -17.11 -10.35
C TRP A 20 -3.69 -15.80 -9.91
N ILE A 21 -3.79 -15.45 -8.63
CA ILE A 21 -3.12 -14.27 -8.07
C ILE A 21 -1.60 -14.41 -8.15
N ALA A 22 -1.06 -15.57 -7.80
CA ALA A 22 0.37 -15.84 -7.90
C ALA A 22 0.86 -15.73 -9.36
N LEU A 23 0.12 -16.33 -10.30
CA LEU A 23 0.43 -16.25 -11.73
C LEU A 23 0.36 -14.80 -12.24
N ALA A 24 -0.62 -14.01 -11.80
CA ALA A 24 -0.71 -12.61 -12.19
C ALA A 24 0.45 -11.77 -11.62
N ALA A 25 0.87 -12.03 -10.38
CA ALA A 25 2.02 -11.37 -9.78
C ALA A 25 3.33 -11.72 -10.52
N VAL A 26 3.55 -13.00 -10.83
CA VAL A 26 4.69 -13.47 -11.63
C VAL A 26 4.65 -12.82 -13.03
N PHE A 27 3.50 -12.85 -13.69
CA PHE A 27 3.31 -12.20 -14.99
C PHE A 27 3.63 -10.70 -14.94
N SER A 28 3.21 -10.00 -13.89
CA SER A 28 3.51 -8.58 -13.69
C SER A 28 5.01 -8.32 -13.61
N VAL A 29 5.73 -9.12 -12.81
CA VAL A 29 7.19 -9.01 -12.67
C VAL A 29 7.90 -9.36 -13.96
N LEU A 30 7.54 -10.44 -14.65
CA LEU A 30 8.14 -10.81 -15.93
C LEU A 30 7.89 -9.76 -17.03
N ARG A 31 6.73 -9.11 -17.01
CA ARG A 31 6.34 -8.13 -18.04
C ARG A 31 6.98 -6.77 -17.84
N LYS A 32 7.10 -6.31 -16.60
CA LYS A 32 7.59 -4.96 -16.25
C LYS A 32 9.04 -4.95 -15.76
N GLY A 33 9.50 -6.06 -15.20
CA GLY A 33 10.78 -6.14 -14.51
C GLY A 33 10.73 -5.55 -13.10
N TYR A 34 11.89 -5.63 -12.45
CA TYR A 34 12.22 -4.92 -11.22
C TYR A 34 13.51 -4.14 -11.47
N GLN A 35 13.57 -2.91 -10.96
CA GLN A 35 14.73 -2.04 -11.04
C GLN A 35 15.09 -1.56 -9.63
N PHE A 36 16.40 -1.54 -9.37
CA PHE A 36 17.02 -0.92 -8.21
C PHE A 36 18.24 -0.18 -8.74
N ASP A 37 18.05 1.06 -9.19
CA ASP A 37 18.98 1.68 -10.14
C ASP A 37 19.85 2.78 -9.53
N GLY A 38 19.64 3.14 -8.26
CA GLY A 38 20.55 3.95 -7.42
C GLY A 38 20.93 5.35 -7.91
N TYR A 39 20.66 5.72 -9.18
CA TYR A 39 21.15 6.94 -9.83
C TYR A 39 20.01 7.85 -10.31
N TYR A 40 18.85 7.30 -10.68
CA TYR A 40 17.71 8.07 -11.23
C TYR A 40 16.35 7.68 -10.63
N SER A 41 16.34 6.98 -9.51
CA SER A 41 15.11 6.46 -8.89
C SER A 41 14.99 6.90 -7.43
N ASP A 42 13.76 6.86 -6.92
CA ASP A 42 13.47 7.30 -5.55
C ASP A 42 14.30 6.53 -4.50
N ASP A 43 14.69 5.29 -4.78
CA ASP A 43 15.55 4.46 -3.93
C ASP A 43 16.93 5.09 -3.66
N ALA A 44 17.49 5.88 -4.59
CA ALA A 44 18.74 6.61 -4.42
C ALA A 44 18.67 7.64 -3.28
N VAL A 45 17.52 8.31 -3.15
CA VAL A 45 17.26 9.29 -2.09
C VAL A 45 16.88 8.59 -0.78
N GLN A 46 16.23 7.42 -0.87
CA GLN A 46 15.79 6.65 0.28
C GLN A 46 16.92 5.86 0.96
N ALA A 47 17.89 5.35 0.21
CA ALA A 47 18.95 4.51 0.75
C ALA A 47 19.79 5.22 1.85
N PRO A 48 20.23 6.49 1.70
CA PRO A 48 20.90 7.21 2.77
C PRO A 48 20.03 7.39 4.02
N LEU A 49 18.72 7.64 3.84
CA LEU A 49 17.78 7.74 4.96
C LEU A 49 17.63 6.42 5.73
N ILE A 50 17.62 5.31 5.01
CA ILE A 50 17.54 3.98 5.61
C ILE A 50 18.87 3.64 6.30
N LEU A 51 20.00 3.93 5.65
CA LEU A 51 21.31 3.70 6.24
C LEU A 51 21.51 4.52 7.50
N HIS A 52 21.08 5.79 7.51
CA HIS A 52 21.12 6.63 8.71
C HIS A 52 20.21 6.10 9.84
N ARG A 53 19.08 5.45 9.52
CA ARG A 53 18.25 4.79 10.55
C ARG A 53 18.95 3.59 11.19
N ILE A 54 19.73 2.82 10.41
CA ILE A 54 20.43 1.63 10.90
C ILE A 54 21.72 2.02 11.63
N HIS A 55 22.45 3.00 11.08
CA HIS A 55 23.75 3.48 11.52
C HIS A 55 23.78 5.02 11.53
N PRO A 56 23.22 5.67 12.57
CA PRO A 56 23.13 7.13 12.65
C PRO A 56 24.49 7.83 12.52
N GLU A 57 25.56 7.20 13.00
CA GLU A 57 26.93 7.71 13.01
C GLU A 57 27.53 7.88 11.60
N LEU A 58 27.13 7.06 10.62
CA LEU A 58 27.73 7.07 9.28
C LEU A 58 27.43 8.35 8.51
N LEU A 59 26.26 8.94 8.75
CA LEU A 59 25.75 10.10 8.00
C LEU A 59 25.39 11.28 8.92
N ALA A 60 25.93 11.30 10.14
CA ALA A 60 25.62 12.33 11.15
C ALA A 60 25.96 13.75 10.67
N ASN A 61 26.98 13.90 9.81
CA ASN A 61 27.42 15.18 9.26
C ASN A 61 26.97 15.40 7.81
N ASP A 62 26.11 14.52 7.26
CA ASP A 62 25.61 14.69 5.90
C ASP A 62 24.53 15.79 5.86
N PRO A 63 24.75 16.90 5.12
CA PRO A 63 23.81 18.01 5.09
C PRO A 63 22.48 17.64 4.43
N LEU A 64 22.46 16.65 3.52
CA LEU A 64 21.23 16.16 2.92
C LEU A 64 20.40 15.49 4.00
N ILE A 65 20.99 14.59 4.80
CA ILE A 65 20.32 13.92 5.91
C ILE A 65 19.73 14.92 6.89
N GLY A 66 20.50 15.93 7.32
CA GLY A 66 20.00 16.99 8.21
C GLY A 66 18.82 17.78 7.65
N LEU A 67 18.70 17.90 6.32
CA LEU A 67 17.58 18.58 5.66
C LEU A 67 16.31 17.71 5.57
N ILE A 68 16.48 16.40 5.32
CA ILE A 68 15.36 15.51 4.97
C ILE A 68 14.86 14.64 6.14
N VAL A 69 15.73 14.36 7.12
CA VAL A 69 15.32 13.77 8.40
C VAL A 69 14.37 14.76 9.07
N GLY A 70 13.23 14.28 9.58
CA GLY A 70 12.17 15.18 10.02
C GLY A 70 11.09 15.50 8.98
N ARG A 71 11.40 15.43 7.67
CA ARG A 71 10.50 15.96 6.62
C ARG A 71 10.03 14.92 5.62
N TYR A 72 10.87 13.93 5.31
CA TYR A 72 10.55 12.87 4.37
C TYR A 72 10.42 11.55 5.13
N GLN A 73 9.19 11.25 5.58
CA GLN A 73 8.90 10.07 6.38
C GLN A 73 7.99 9.10 5.62
N SER A 74 8.32 7.82 5.74
CA SER A 74 7.56 6.72 5.17
C SER A 74 7.82 5.48 6.01
N GLY A 75 6.76 4.77 6.40
CA GLY A 75 6.88 3.46 7.04
C GLY A 75 7.58 2.42 6.17
N LEU A 76 7.71 2.64 4.84
CA LEU A 76 8.56 1.80 3.99
C LEU A 76 10.00 1.80 4.48
N PHE A 77 10.53 2.94 4.94
CA PHE A 77 11.92 3.03 5.36
C PHE A 77 12.17 2.22 6.62
N ASP A 78 11.22 2.21 7.55
CA ASP A 78 11.30 1.41 8.77
C ASP A 78 11.26 -0.10 8.43
N LEU A 79 10.43 -0.49 7.45
CA LEU A 79 10.37 -1.88 6.97
C LEU A 79 11.67 -2.31 6.29
N VAL A 80 12.28 -1.47 5.46
CA VAL A 80 13.58 -1.79 4.86
C VAL A 80 14.67 -1.82 5.93
N ALA A 81 14.71 -0.86 6.86
CA ALA A 81 15.68 -0.79 7.95
C ALA A 81 15.58 -2.00 8.90
N LEU A 82 14.39 -2.59 9.06
CA LEU A 82 14.20 -3.83 9.81
C LEU A 82 14.83 -5.06 9.12
N LEU A 83 14.79 -5.11 7.78
CA LEU A 83 15.26 -6.26 7.00
C LEU A 83 16.75 -6.16 6.62
N ALA A 84 17.23 -4.96 6.32
CA ALA A 84 18.57 -4.69 5.81
C ALA A 84 19.75 -5.15 6.71
N PRO A 85 19.60 -5.30 8.05
CA PRO A 85 20.64 -5.90 8.89
C PRO A 85 20.78 -7.42 8.71
N VAL A 86 19.72 -8.09 8.22
CA VAL A 86 19.68 -9.56 8.06
C VAL A 86 19.98 -9.98 6.63
N ILE A 87 19.58 -9.16 5.66
CA ILE A 87 19.77 -9.37 4.22
C ILE A 87 20.25 -8.08 3.58
N GLU A 88 20.92 -8.16 2.43
CA GLU A 88 21.39 -6.96 1.73
C GLU A 88 20.22 -6.01 1.38
N ILE A 89 20.45 -4.68 1.47
CA ILE A 89 19.40 -3.67 1.32
C ILE A 89 18.62 -3.80 0.00
N HIS A 90 19.31 -4.09 -1.10
CA HIS A 90 18.68 -4.27 -2.40
C HIS A 90 17.77 -5.52 -2.44
N VAL A 91 18.14 -6.57 -1.70
CA VAL A 91 17.31 -7.78 -1.53
C VAL A 91 16.07 -7.45 -0.68
N ALA A 92 16.23 -6.65 0.39
CA ALA A 92 15.10 -6.19 1.19
C ALA A 92 14.08 -5.40 0.35
N TYR A 93 14.56 -4.48 -0.49
CA TYR A 93 13.72 -3.76 -1.44
C TYR A 93 13.01 -4.71 -2.42
N PHE A 94 13.72 -5.69 -2.98
CA PHE A 94 13.12 -6.65 -3.90
C PHE A 94 12.04 -7.52 -3.23
N VAL A 95 12.28 -7.98 -2.00
CA VAL A 95 11.29 -8.77 -1.23
C VAL A 95 10.03 -7.93 -0.97
N LEU A 96 10.19 -6.69 -0.49
CA LEU A 96 9.06 -5.80 -0.25
C LEU A 96 8.34 -5.42 -1.55
N PHE A 97 9.06 -5.31 -2.66
CA PHE A 97 8.49 -5.11 -3.99
C PHE A 97 7.58 -6.28 -4.40
N LEU A 98 8.03 -7.53 -4.23
CA LEU A 98 7.22 -8.71 -4.51
C LEU A 98 5.98 -8.76 -3.61
N ILE A 99 6.14 -8.44 -2.32
CA ILE A 99 5.01 -8.35 -1.38
C ILE A 99 4.01 -7.30 -1.85
N ALA A 100 4.46 -6.09 -2.17
CA ALA A 100 3.61 -5.01 -2.68
C ALA A 100 2.85 -5.45 -3.94
N ARG A 101 3.52 -6.16 -4.85
CA ARG A 101 2.92 -6.65 -6.11
C ARG A 101 1.84 -7.70 -5.86
N VAL A 102 2.09 -8.65 -4.97
CA VAL A 102 1.08 -9.65 -4.57
C VAL A 102 -0.09 -8.96 -3.90
N LEU A 103 0.15 -8.04 -2.97
CA LEU A 103 -0.90 -7.28 -2.29
C LEU A 103 -1.74 -6.47 -3.28
N ALA A 104 -1.13 -5.86 -4.31
CA ALA A 104 -1.84 -5.16 -5.37
C ALA A 104 -2.76 -6.10 -6.16
N CYS A 105 -2.26 -7.28 -6.56
CA CYS A 105 -3.07 -8.27 -7.25
C CYS A 105 -4.26 -8.73 -6.40
N VAL A 106 -4.03 -9.03 -5.11
CA VAL A 106 -5.09 -9.42 -4.18
C VAL A 106 -6.11 -8.29 -3.99
N ALA A 107 -5.65 -7.05 -3.85
CA ALA A 107 -6.52 -5.89 -3.64
C ALA A 107 -7.44 -5.64 -4.85
N VAL A 108 -6.87 -5.67 -6.07
CA VAL A 108 -7.63 -5.55 -7.32
C VAL A 108 -8.64 -6.67 -7.47
N TYR A 109 -8.22 -7.93 -7.26
CA TYR A 109 -9.12 -9.09 -7.30
C TYR A 109 -10.32 -8.88 -6.35
N ARG A 110 -10.06 -8.57 -5.08
CA ARG A 110 -11.11 -8.42 -4.08
C ARG A 110 -12.04 -7.26 -4.40
N LEU A 111 -11.50 -6.13 -4.84
CA LEU A 111 -12.31 -4.97 -5.20
C LEU A 111 -13.22 -5.28 -6.40
N ALA A 112 -12.67 -5.91 -7.45
CA ALA A 112 -13.45 -6.32 -8.62
C ALA A 112 -14.54 -7.33 -8.29
N VAL A 113 -14.27 -8.31 -7.41
CA VAL A 113 -15.29 -9.25 -6.93
C VAL A 113 -16.36 -8.54 -6.11
N THR A 114 -15.97 -7.60 -5.23
CA THR A 114 -16.94 -6.83 -4.44
C THR A 114 -17.88 -6.00 -5.32
N LEU A 115 -17.37 -5.45 -6.43
CA LEU A 115 -18.16 -4.61 -7.33
C LEU A 115 -19.01 -5.41 -8.32
N SER A 116 -18.51 -6.56 -8.82
CA SER A 116 -19.17 -7.34 -9.87
C SER A 116 -19.91 -8.58 -9.38
N GLY A 117 -19.61 -9.07 -8.17
CA GLY A 117 -20.05 -10.37 -7.67
C GLY A 117 -19.40 -11.58 -8.36
N SER A 118 -18.48 -11.39 -9.32
CA SER A 118 -17.91 -12.45 -10.16
C SER A 118 -16.43 -12.68 -9.90
N SER A 119 -16.05 -13.92 -9.56
CA SER A 119 -14.64 -14.33 -9.39
C SER A 119 -13.86 -14.24 -10.70
N LEU A 120 -14.50 -14.57 -11.83
CA LEU A 120 -13.88 -14.47 -13.15
C LEU A 120 -13.52 -13.01 -13.48
N ALA A 121 -14.44 -12.07 -13.21
CA ALA A 121 -14.14 -10.65 -13.37
C ALA A 121 -12.95 -10.23 -12.50
N GLY A 122 -12.88 -10.71 -11.25
CA GLY A 122 -11.74 -10.50 -10.38
C GLY A 122 -10.41 -10.98 -10.97
N VAL A 123 -10.36 -12.21 -11.50
CA VAL A 123 -9.16 -12.77 -12.14
C VAL A 123 -8.77 -11.92 -13.36
N LEU A 124 -9.71 -11.65 -14.25
CA LEU A 124 -9.45 -10.89 -15.48
C LEU A 124 -8.96 -9.46 -15.17
N SER A 125 -9.60 -8.75 -14.23
CA SER A 125 -9.14 -7.43 -13.79
C SER A 125 -7.72 -7.46 -13.22
N THR A 126 -7.38 -8.52 -12.48
CA THR A 126 -6.05 -8.68 -11.90
C THR A 126 -4.98 -8.83 -12.99
N PHE A 127 -5.22 -9.68 -13.98
CA PHE A 127 -4.30 -9.84 -15.12
C PHE A 127 -4.21 -8.58 -15.98
N LEU A 128 -5.34 -7.89 -16.19
CA LEU A 128 -5.37 -6.63 -16.94
C LEU A 128 -4.48 -5.58 -16.28
N VAL A 129 -4.61 -5.41 -14.96
CA VAL A 129 -3.78 -4.45 -14.21
C VAL A 129 -2.32 -4.89 -14.17
N ALA A 130 -2.06 -6.19 -13.92
CA ALA A 130 -0.72 -6.76 -13.87
C ALA A 130 0.06 -6.58 -15.17
N GLY A 131 -0.61 -6.70 -16.32
CA GLY A 131 -0.01 -6.60 -17.66
C GLY A 131 -0.09 -5.22 -18.31
N SER A 132 -0.85 -4.29 -17.74
CA SER A 132 -1.08 -2.99 -18.37
C SER A 132 0.22 -2.19 -18.52
N ALA A 133 0.46 -1.73 -19.73
CA ALA A 133 1.60 -0.86 -20.04
C ALA A 133 1.44 0.53 -19.40
N ILE A 134 0.21 1.00 -19.27
CA ILE A 134 -0.17 2.34 -18.82
C ILE A 134 -1.23 2.18 -17.74
N SER A 135 -0.77 1.91 -16.51
CA SER A 135 -1.68 1.80 -15.37
C SER A 135 -1.65 3.09 -14.59
N TYR A 136 -2.17 4.20 -15.14
CA TYR A 136 -2.29 5.43 -14.35
C TYR A 136 -3.59 5.40 -13.54
N PHE A 137 -3.47 5.59 -12.22
CA PHE A 137 -4.62 5.86 -11.34
C PHE A 137 -4.35 7.17 -10.61
N GLY A 138 -5.10 8.23 -10.94
CA GLY A 138 -4.88 9.56 -10.36
C GLY A 138 -3.51 10.16 -10.70
N GLY A 139 -2.98 9.91 -11.91
CA GLY A 139 -1.66 10.40 -12.34
C GLY A 139 -0.46 9.59 -11.85
N ILE A 140 -0.70 8.47 -11.15
CA ILE A 140 0.35 7.63 -10.58
C ILE A 140 0.34 6.25 -11.25
N ASN A 141 1.53 5.69 -11.53
CA ASN A 141 1.66 4.33 -12.02
C ASN A 141 1.26 3.31 -10.94
N PHE A 142 0.28 2.47 -11.25
CA PHE A 142 -0.20 1.38 -10.40
C PHE A 142 0.80 0.23 -10.34
N VAL A 143 1.52 -0.01 -11.45
CA VAL A 143 2.52 -1.06 -11.59
C VAL A 143 3.84 -0.41 -12.00
N GLU A 144 4.66 -0.09 -11.00
CA GLU A 144 5.98 0.53 -11.15
C GLU A 144 7.08 -0.51 -11.27
N THR A 145 8.20 -0.18 -11.91
CA THR A 145 9.40 -1.04 -11.98
C THR A 145 10.25 -0.97 -10.72
N ILE A 146 10.09 0.09 -9.94
CA ILE A 146 10.78 0.33 -8.67
C ILE A 146 9.80 0.21 -7.50
N LEU A 147 10.31 -0.03 -6.29
CA LEU A 147 9.52 0.06 -5.07
C LEU A 147 9.54 1.49 -4.54
N THR A 148 8.36 2.08 -4.41
CA THR A 148 8.15 3.41 -3.83
C THR A 148 7.22 3.32 -2.62
N PRO A 149 7.26 4.30 -1.70
CA PRO A 149 6.28 4.41 -0.63
C PRO A 149 4.83 4.33 -1.15
N ARG A 150 4.53 5.04 -2.24
CA ARG A 150 3.20 5.03 -2.85
C ARG A 150 2.84 3.65 -3.44
N GLY A 151 3.79 2.96 -4.05
CA GLY A 151 3.59 1.63 -4.63
C GLY A 151 3.19 0.59 -3.58
N LEU A 152 3.77 0.67 -2.38
CA LEU A 152 3.37 -0.18 -1.25
C LEU A 152 2.08 0.30 -0.58
N ALA A 153 1.84 1.61 -0.48
CA ALA A 153 0.64 2.17 0.15
C ALA A 153 -0.64 1.93 -0.68
N LEU A 154 -0.55 1.97 -2.01
CA LEU A 154 -1.67 1.81 -2.92
C LEU A 154 -2.53 0.56 -2.65
N PRO A 155 -1.97 -0.67 -2.59
CA PRO A 155 -2.78 -1.85 -2.26
C PRO A 155 -3.43 -1.78 -0.87
N LEU A 156 -2.77 -1.16 0.12
CA LEU A 156 -3.34 -0.96 1.46
C LEU A 156 -4.57 -0.03 1.39
N GLY A 157 -4.47 1.08 0.66
CA GLY A 157 -5.60 1.97 0.40
C GLY A 157 -6.77 1.27 -0.29
N LEU A 158 -6.49 0.42 -1.28
CA LEU A 158 -7.52 -0.39 -1.97
C LEU A 158 -8.16 -1.43 -1.05
N PHE A 159 -7.42 -2.05 -0.13
CA PHE A 159 -8.01 -2.90 0.90
C PHE A 159 -8.92 -2.10 1.83
N GLY A 160 -8.53 -0.87 2.19
CA GLY A 160 -9.35 0.08 2.94
C GLY A 160 -10.67 0.38 2.22
N LEU A 161 -10.60 0.74 0.94
CA LEU A 161 -11.77 0.99 0.09
C LEU A 161 -12.67 -0.24 -0.04
N ASN A 162 -12.08 -1.42 -0.26
CA ASN A 162 -12.83 -2.67 -0.31
C ASN A 162 -13.51 -2.98 1.03
N ALA A 163 -12.87 -2.70 2.18
CA ALA A 163 -13.48 -2.85 3.50
C ALA A 163 -14.62 -1.84 3.73
N PHE A 164 -14.47 -0.60 3.25
CA PHE A 164 -15.52 0.41 3.24
C PHE A 164 -16.77 -0.07 2.49
N LEU A 165 -16.59 -0.52 1.23
CA LEU A 165 -17.68 -1.03 0.39
C LEU A 165 -18.39 -2.24 1.03
N ARG A 166 -17.64 -3.07 1.78
CA ARG A 166 -18.17 -4.24 2.50
C ARG A 166 -18.67 -3.93 3.91
N ARG A 167 -18.74 -2.65 4.29
CA ARG A 167 -19.21 -2.17 5.61
C ARG A 167 -18.44 -2.75 6.80
N ARG A 168 -17.11 -2.88 6.67
CA ARG A 168 -16.21 -3.39 7.73
C ARG A 168 -15.33 -2.26 8.28
N PRO A 169 -15.84 -1.39 9.17
CA PRO A 169 -15.14 -0.18 9.59
C PRO A 169 -13.81 -0.44 10.31
N GLY A 170 -13.72 -1.50 11.13
CA GLY A 170 -12.46 -1.85 11.80
C GLY A 170 -11.36 -2.27 10.83
N ALA A 171 -11.69 -3.11 9.85
CA ALA A 171 -10.75 -3.47 8.79
C ALA A 171 -10.38 -2.27 7.91
N MET A 172 -11.33 -1.39 7.63
CA MET A 172 -11.07 -0.16 6.89
C MET A 172 -10.08 0.75 7.63
N ALA A 173 -10.29 1.01 8.93
CA ALA A 173 -9.36 1.80 9.74
C ALA A 173 -7.96 1.19 9.76
N LEU A 174 -7.85 -0.13 9.92
CA LEU A 174 -6.57 -0.83 9.91
C LEU A 174 -5.82 -0.63 8.59
N TRP A 175 -6.48 -0.87 7.45
CA TRP A 175 -5.84 -0.77 6.15
C TRP A 175 -5.51 0.68 5.75
N LEU A 176 -6.38 1.63 6.09
CA LEU A 176 -6.12 3.05 5.83
C LEU A 176 -5.03 3.60 6.75
N GLY A 177 -5.00 3.19 8.02
CA GLY A 177 -3.92 3.53 8.94
C GLY A 177 -2.57 2.99 8.45
N ALA A 178 -2.53 1.75 7.95
CA ALA A 178 -1.33 1.19 7.33
C ALA A 178 -0.93 1.93 6.05
N CYS A 179 -1.89 2.30 5.20
CA CYS A 179 -1.66 3.10 3.99
C CYS A 179 -1.02 4.46 4.33
N LEU A 180 -1.57 5.13 5.34
CA LEU A 180 -1.14 6.42 5.86
C LEU A 180 0.27 6.35 6.47
N TYR A 181 0.53 5.33 7.29
CA TYR A 181 1.85 5.07 7.86
C TYR A 181 2.91 4.85 6.76
N VAL A 182 2.59 4.04 5.74
CA VAL A 182 3.53 3.80 4.63
C VAL A 182 3.72 5.05 3.78
N HIS A 183 2.65 5.75 3.41
CA HIS A 183 2.73 6.95 2.58
C HIS A 183 1.58 7.93 2.90
N PRO A 184 1.83 8.97 3.71
CA PRO A 184 0.79 9.87 4.21
C PRO A 184 -0.07 10.50 3.12
N VAL A 185 0.55 10.97 2.03
CA VAL A 185 -0.17 11.59 0.90
C VAL A 185 -1.17 10.62 0.26
N SER A 186 -0.76 9.36 0.05
CA SER A 186 -1.69 8.34 -0.48
C SER A 186 -2.80 8.03 0.53
N GLY A 187 -2.47 7.88 1.81
CA GLY A 187 -3.45 7.64 2.87
C GLY A 187 -4.51 8.74 2.94
N ILE A 188 -4.09 10.01 2.95
CA ILE A 188 -4.99 11.18 2.95
C ILE A 188 -5.89 11.18 1.71
N ASN A 189 -5.34 10.89 0.52
CA ASN A 189 -6.14 10.80 -0.70
C ASN A 189 -7.23 9.72 -0.62
N PHE A 190 -6.91 8.54 -0.07
CA PHE A 190 -7.90 7.48 0.14
C PHE A 190 -8.94 7.85 1.21
N LEU A 191 -8.52 8.49 2.30
CA LEU A 191 -9.43 8.98 3.34
C LEU A 191 -10.38 10.04 2.77
N GLY A 192 -9.87 10.98 1.98
CA GLY A 192 -10.65 11.99 1.28
C GLY A 192 -11.67 11.38 0.33
N ALA A 193 -11.26 10.39 -0.48
CA ALA A 193 -12.18 9.68 -1.38
C ALA A 193 -13.29 8.96 -0.61
N ILE A 194 -12.96 8.29 0.50
CA ILE A 194 -13.94 7.59 1.34
C ILE A 194 -14.87 8.57 2.05
N ALA A 195 -14.35 9.69 2.56
CA ALA A 195 -15.14 10.74 3.18
C ALA A 195 -16.12 11.36 2.17
N PHE A 196 -15.64 11.67 0.97
CA PHE A 196 -16.47 12.15 -0.13
C PHE A 196 -17.58 11.15 -0.44
N CYS A 197 -17.25 9.87 -0.67
CA CYS A 197 -18.26 8.83 -0.90
C CYS A 197 -19.25 8.70 0.27
N GLY A 198 -18.77 8.83 1.51
CA GLY A 198 -19.59 8.76 2.71
C GLY A 198 -20.61 9.89 2.84
N VAL A 199 -20.23 11.10 2.45
CA VAL A 199 -21.09 12.29 2.48
C VAL A 199 -22.10 12.28 1.34
N PHE A 200 -21.67 12.00 0.11
CA PHE A 200 -22.52 12.10 -1.08
C PHE A 200 -23.37 10.86 -1.34
N PHE A 201 -23.00 9.70 -0.80
CA PHE A 201 -23.75 8.45 -0.96
C PHE A 201 -24.09 7.80 0.39
N PRO A 202 -24.83 8.49 1.28
CA PRO A 202 -25.05 8.07 2.66
C PRO A 202 -25.81 6.74 2.79
N ALA A 203 -26.65 6.40 1.80
CA ALA A 203 -27.33 5.10 1.75
C ALA A 203 -26.34 3.91 1.62
N SER A 204 -25.16 4.16 1.06
CA SER A 204 -24.12 3.17 0.83
C SER A 204 -23.09 3.10 1.99
N ALA A 205 -22.93 4.18 2.75
CA ALA A 205 -21.86 4.34 3.74
C ALA A 205 -22.32 4.08 5.19
N PRO A 206 -21.66 3.17 5.94
CA PRO A 206 -21.98 3.00 7.35
C PRO A 206 -21.47 4.21 8.14
N ARG A 207 -22.34 4.86 8.95
CA ARG A 207 -21.94 5.96 9.87
C ARG A 207 -20.70 5.63 10.72
N LYS A 208 -20.53 4.35 11.09
CA LYS A 208 -19.34 3.84 11.81
C LYS A 208 -18.04 3.97 11.00
N ALA A 209 -18.09 3.87 9.67
CA ALA A 209 -16.91 4.09 8.82
C ALA A 209 -16.48 5.57 8.87
N PHE A 210 -17.43 6.51 8.90
CA PHE A 210 -17.08 7.92 9.02
C PHE A 210 -16.31 8.22 10.32
N TYR A 211 -16.77 7.69 11.46
CA TYR A 211 -16.03 7.82 12.72
C TYR A 211 -14.68 7.10 12.71
N ALA A 212 -14.57 5.97 11.99
CA ALA A 212 -13.30 5.27 11.81
C ALA A 212 -12.29 6.08 10.98
N VAL A 213 -12.75 6.84 9.97
CA VAL A 213 -11.93 7.79 9.22
C VAL A 213 -11.43 8.91 10.14
N LEU A 214 -12.32 9.51 10.94
CA LEU A 214 -11.95 10.55 11.90
C LEU A 214 -10.95 10.04 12.95
N ALA A 215 -11.14 8.82 13.45
CA ALA A 215 -10.22 8.19 14.40
C ALA A 215 -8.84 7.93 13.77
N ALA A 216 -8.80 7.49 12.51
CA ALA A 216 -7.53 7.29 11.79
C ALA A 216 -6.77 8.61 11.60
N LEU A 217 -7.47 9.69 11.22
CA LEU A 217 -6.89 11.02 11.11
C LEU A 217 -6.37 11.54 12.47
N ALA A 218 -7.16 11.38 13.54
CA ALA A 218 -6.74 11.79 14.88
C ALA A 218 -5.50 11.03 15.36
N LEU A 219 -5.44 9.72 15.11
CA LEU A 219 -4.28 8.90 15.43
C LEU A 219 -3.05 9.35 14.65
N GLU A 220 -3.19 9.69 13.37
CA GLU A 220 -2.08 10.23 12.57
C GLU A 220 -1.57 11.55 13.13
N ILE A 221 -2.45 12.50 13.42
CA ILE A 221 -2.07 13.79 14.01
C ILE A 221 -1.33 13.57 15.32
N LEU A 222 -1.78 12.62 16.15
CA LEU A 222 -1.12 12.25 17.40
C LEU A 222 0.28 11.66 17.14
N LEU A 223 0.42 10.74 16.18
CA LEU A 223 1.71 10.14 15.82
C LEU A 223 2.69 11.19 15.29
N ILE A 224 2.21 12.10 14.43
CA ILE A 224 3.00 13.23 13.94
C ILE A 224 3.41 14.12 15.11
N ALA A 225 2.50 14.45 16.04
CA ALA A 225 2.79 15.32 17.18
C ALA A 225 3.79 14.71 18.17
N VAL A 226 3.67 13.41 18.47
CA VAL A 226 4.64 12.68 19.30
C VAL A 226 6.02 12.72 18.64
N TRP A 227 6.06 12.48 17.33
CA TRP A 227 7.30 12.40 16.59
C TRP A 227 7.98 13.78 16.40
N THR A 228 7.22 14.82 16.06
CA THR A 228 7.77 16.19 15.98
C THR A 228 8.17 16.74 17.35
N GLY A 229 7.47 16.35 18.41
CA GLY A 229 7.84 16.66 19.79
C GLY A 229 9.21 16.10 20.20
N GLN A 230 9.57 14.90 19.73
CA GLN A 230 10.90 14.33 19.95
C GLN A 230 11.99 15.13 19.23
N ILE A 231 11.76 15.54 17.98
CA ILE A 231 12.74 16.32 17.19
C ILE A 231 13.00 17.71 17.82
N GLY A 232 11.96 18.34 18.38
CA GLY A 232 12.09 19.64 19.05
C GLY A 232 12.92 19.60 20.33
N GLY A 233 12.89 18.47 21.05
CA GLY A 233 13.70 18.27 22.27
C GLY A 233 15.19 18.13 21.97
N ASP A 234 15.53 17.37 20.93
CA ASP A 234 16.93 17.08 20.57
C ASP A 234 17.63 18.26 19.88
N ALA A 235 16.88 19.09 19.14
CA ALA A 235 17.42 20.29 18.48
C ALA A 235 17.94 21.35 19.46
N HIS A 236 17.50 21.34 20.71
CA HIS A 236 18.02 22.21 21.77
C HIS A 236 19.29 21.68 22.44
N ALA A 237 19.58 20.38 22.33
CA ALA A 237 20.78 19.77 22.89
C ALA A 237 22.03 19.90 21.98
N LEU A 238 21.84 20.33 20.73
CA LEU A 238 22.88 20.48 19.72
C LEU A 238 23.28 21.95 19.45
N ARG A 239 22.83 22.89 20.28
CA ARG A 239 23.30 24.29 20.31
C ARG A 239 24.13 24.53 21.56
#